data_AF-A0ABD4KWY2-F1
#
_entry.id   AF-A0ABD4KWY2-F1
#
_cell.length_a   1.000
_cell.length_b   1.000
_cell.length_c   1.000
_cell.angle_alpha   90.00
_cell.angle_beta   90.00
_cell.angle_gamma   90.00
#
_symmetry.space_group_name_H-M   'P 1'
#
loop_
_entity.id
_entity.type
_entity.pdbx_description
1 polymer ?
#
loop_
_entity_poly.entity_id
_entity_poly.type
_entity_poly.pdbx_seq_one_letter_code
_entity_poly.pdbx_strand_id
1 'polypeptide(L)' 'MDITFDDIGPVLITLPLLGLIVMTVVPVHWQTVQGWLLVSYVGLPLFIVAIALVVNLPGLLFLLLLLAGIKSR' A
#
# COMPACT_ATOMS: atom_id res chain seq x y z
N MET A 1 -26.05 11.99 1.05
CA MET A 1 -25.53 10.61 1.10
C MET A 1 -25.53 10.25 2.56
N ASP A 2 -26.55 9.51 2.99
CA ASP A 2 -26.75 9.20 4.41
C ASP A 2 -25.84 8.03 4.76
N ILE A 3 -24.82 8.29 5.59
CA ILE A 3 -23.95 7.22 6.10
C ILE A 3 -24.75 6.49 7.18
N THR A 4 -25.05 5.22 6.94
CA THR A 4 -25.82 4.38 7.86
C THR A 4 -24.89 3.60 8.80
N PHE A 5 -25.42 3.05 9.89
CA PHE A 5 -24.65 2.20 10.80
C PHE A 5 -24.08 0.94 10.11
N ASP A 6 -24.74 0.47 9.05
CA ASP A 6 -24.26 -0.65 8.24
C ASP A 6 -23.01 -0.29 7.42
N ASP A 7 -22.81 1.00 7.11
CA ASP A 7 -21.61 1.51 6.44
C ASP A 7 -20.44 1.70 7.42
N ILE A 8 -20.74 2.05 8.67
CA ILE A 8 -19.75 2.38 9.71
C ILE A 8 -19.27 1.13 10.46
N GLY A 9 -20.16 0.18 10.71
CA GLY A 9 -19.87 -1.05 11.46
C GLY A 9 -18.65 -1.81 10.93
N PRO A 10 -18.56 -2.10 9.62
CA PRO A 10 -17.40 -2.77 9.05
C PRO A 10 -16.10 -1.98 9.24
N VAL A 11 -16.14 -0.65 9.10
CA VAL A 11 -14.97 0.23 9.26
C VAL A 11 -14.48 0.22 10.70
N LEU A 12 -15.39 0.29 11.68
CA LEU A 12 -15.04 0.25 13.10
C LEU A 12 -14.45 -1.09 13.56
N ILE A 13 -14.76 -2.19 12.87
CA ILE A 13 -14.20 -3.52 13.17
C ILE A 13 -12.88 -3.74 12.43
N THR A 14 -12.79 -3.32 11.16
CA THR A 14 -11.63 -3.58 10.31
C THR A 14 -10.44 -2.68 10.61
N LEU A 15 -10.65 -1.42 10.99
CA LEU A 15 -9.56 -0.49 11.33
C LEU A 15 -8.71 -0.97 12.52
N PRO A 16 -9.30 -1.38 13.66
CA PRO A 16 -8.53 -1.91 14.78
C PRO A 16 -7.79 -3.20 14.43
N LEU A 17 -8.40 -4.09 13.63
CA LEU A 17 -7.76 -5.32 13.17
C LEU A 17 -6.56 -5.02 12.28
N LEU A 18 -6.67 -4.07 11.35
CA LEU A 18 -5.55 -3.59 10.53
C LEU A 18 -4.46 -2.97 11.41
N GLY A 19 -4.83 -2.17 12.41
CA GLY A 19 -3.88 -1.62 13.38
C GLY A 19 -3.12 -2.70 14.14
N LEU A 20 -3.81 -3.74 14.60
CA LEU A 20 -3.21 -4.90 15.28
C LEU A 20 -2.28 -5.68 14.35
N ILE A 21 -2.67 -5.90 13.10
CA ILE A 21 -1.82 -6.58 12.11
C ILE A 21 -0.54 -5.76 11.86
N VAL A 22 -0.65 -4.44 11.73
CA VAL A 22 0.54 -3.59 11.57
C VAL A 22 1.44 -3.69 12.80
N MET A 23 0.88 -3.76 14.01
CA MET A 23 1.63 -3.94 15.25
C MET A 23 2.39 -5.28 15.34
N THR A 24 1.97 -6.34 14.64
CA THR A 24 2.73 -7.61 14.63
C THR A 24 3.96 -7.57 13.73
N VAL A 25 3.96 -6.68 12.73
CA VAL A 25 5.04 -6.57 11.73
C VAL A 25 5.98 -5.41 12.06
N VAL A 26 5.48 -4.33 12.67
CA VAL A 26 6.27 -3.15 13.03
C VAL A 26 7.03 -3.38 14.34
N PRO A 27 8.36 -3.15 14.37
CA PRO A 27 9.16 -3.31 15.57
C PRO A 27 8.61 -2.50 16.75
N VAL A 28 8.66 -3.06 17.96
CA VAL A 28 8.10 -2.44 19.18
C VAL A 28 8.62 -1.01 19.41
N HIS A 29 9.91 -0.75 19.12
CA HIS A 29 10.51 0.57 19.26
C HIS A 29 9.97 1.62 18.28
N TRP A 30 9.25 1.20 17.22
CA TRP A 30 8.57 2.07 16.25
C TRP A 30 7.08 2.24 16.55
N GLN A 31 6.54 1.57 17.57
CA GLN A 31 5.13 1.71 17.98
C GLN A 31 4.88 2.97 18.83
N THR A 32 5.65 4.03 18.59
CA THR A 32 5.46 5.36 19.18
C THR A 32 4.66 6.23 18.21
N VAL A 33 4.10 7.34 18.69
CA VAL A 33 3.37 8.30 17.85
C VAL A 33 4.22 8.75 16.64
N GLN A 34 5.51 8.99 16.85
CA GLN A 34 6.44 9.39 15.78
C GLN A 34 6.66 8.26 14.75
N GLY A 35 6.77 7.02 15.19
CA GLY A 35 6.89 5.88 14.27
C GLY A 35 5.61 5.64 13.45
N TRP A 36 4.43 5.80 14.06
CA TRP A 36 3.16 5.75 13.34
C TRP A 36 3.02 6.85 12.29
N LEU A 37 3.51 8.06 12.59
CA LEU A 37 3.56 9.14 11.60
C LEU A 37 4.50 8.76 10.45
N LEU A 38 5.68 8.22 10.71
CA LEU A 38 6.59 7.76 9.67
C LEU A 38 5.97 6.67 8.79
N VAL A 39 5.32 5.67 9.41
CA VAL A 39 4.60 4.61 8.68
C VAL A 39 3.48 5.20 7.81
N SER A 40 2.76 6.20 8.31
CA SER A 40 1.62 6.79 7.59
C SER A 40 2.06 7.72 6.46
N TYR A 41 3.09 8.55 6.67
CA TYR A 41 3.55 9.54 5.70
C TYR A 41 4.55 9.00 4.67
N VAL A 42 5.29 7.96 5.03
CA VAL A 42 6.34 7.40 4.16
C VAL A 42 6.02 5.96 3.79
N GLY A 43 5.71 5.13 4.79
CA GLY A 43 5.45 3.71 4.58
C GLY A 43 4.25 3.44 3.65
N LEU A 44 3.08 3.99 3.98
CA LEU A 44 1.86 3.77 3.20
C LEU A 44 1.96 4.33 1.76
N PRO A 45 2.43 5.57 1.51
CA PRO A 45 2.62 6.05 0.15
C PRO A 45 3.61 5.20 -0.65
N LEU A 46 4.75 4.83 -0.07
CA LEU A 46 5.72 3.97 -0.76
C LEU A 46 5.16 2.58 -1.03
N PHE A 47 4.36 2.03 -0.12
CA PHE A 47 3.69 0.74 -0.31
C PHE A 47 2.71 0.79 -1.49
N ILE A 48 1.91 1.86 -1.61
CA ILE A 48 1.01 2.06 -2.75
C ILE A 48 1.79 2.15 -4.06
N VAL A 49 2.89 2.92 -4.07
CA VAL A 49 3.78 3.03 -5.24
C VAL A 49 4.38 1.68 -5.60
N ALA A 50 4.84 0.91 -4.62
CA ALA A 50 5.41 -0.43 -4.84
C ALA A 50 4.36 -1.39 -5.44
N ILE A 51 3.14 -1.40 -4.92
CA ILE A 51 2.04 -2.20 -5.50
C ILE A 51 1.77 -1.75 -6.93
N ALA A 52 1.64 -0.45 -7.18
CA ALA A 52 1.39 0.08 -8.51
C ALA A 52 2.49 -0.34 -9.49
N LEU A 53 3.76 -0.33 -9.06
CA LEU A 53 4.87 -0.82 -9.85
C LEU A 53 4.78 -2.32 -10.11
N VAL A 54 4.56 -3.16 -9.09
CA VAL A 54 4.48 -4.62 -9.24
C VAL A 54 3.33 -5.03 -10.17
N VAL A 55 2.16 -4.39 -10.04
CA VAL A 55 1.00 -4.65 -10.89
C VAL A 55 1.25 -4.24 -12.35
N ASN A 56 1.91 -3.11 -12.57
CA ASN A 56 2.20 -2.60 -13.91
C ASN A 56 3.52 -3.13 -14.49
N LEU A 57 4.33 -3.83 -13.70
CA LEU A 57 5.63 -4.37 -14.10
C LEU A 57 5.54 -5.26 -15.36
N PRO A 58 4.55 -6.17 -15.50
CA PRO A 58 4.42 -6.99 -16.71
C PRO A 58 4.21 -6.14 -17.96
N GLY A 59 3.38 -5.09 -17.87
CA GLY A 59 3.14 -4.16 -18.97
C GLY A 59 4.38 -3.33 -19.32
N LEU A 60 5.11 -2.86 -18.30
CA LEU A 60 6.37 -2.13 -18.48
C LEU A 60 7.44 -3.02 -19.13
N LEU A 61 7.56 -4.28 -18.71
CA LEU A 61 8.50 -5.24 -19.31
C LEU A 61 8.14 -5.55 -20.76
N PHE A 62 6.85 -5.73 -21.06
CA PHE A 62 6.38 -5.93 -22.45
C PHE A 62 6.73 -4.73 -23.34
N LEU A 63 6.47 -3.50 -22.86
CA LEU A 63 6.81 -2.28 -23.59
C LEU A 63 8.32 -2.18 -23.84
N LEU A 64 9.13 -2.49 -22.83
CA LEU A 64 10.60 -2.48 -22.95
C LEU A 64 11.09 -3.50 -23.98
N LEU A 65 10.55 -4.73 -23.97
CA LEU A 65 10.90 -5.76 -24.96
C LEU A 65 10.49 -5.34 -26.37
N LEU A 66 9.32 -4.73 -26.53
CA LEU A 66 8.84 -4.20 -27.82
C LEU A 66 9.77 -3.09 -28.35
N LEU A 67 10.13 -2.12 -27.51
CA LEU A 67 11.06 -1.05 -27.89
C LEU A 67 12.47 -1.59 -28.21
N ALA A 68 12.95 -2.58 -27.45
CA ALA A 68 14.22 -3.24 -27.73
C ALA A 68 14.18 -3.98 -29.09
N GLY A 69 13.08 -4.64 -29.40
CA GLY A 69 12.86 -5.30 -30.69
C GLY A 69 12.80 -4.32 -31.86
N ILE A 70 12.21 -3.14 -31.68
CA ILE A 70 12.20 -2.06 -32.69
C ILE A 70 13.62 -1.53 -32.92
N LYS A 71 14.39 -1.28 -31.85
CA LYS A 71 15.77 -0.77 -31.95
C LYS A 71 16.75 -1.76 -32.59
N SER A 72 16.46 -3.07 -32.49
CA SER A 72 17.31 -4.13 -33.05
C SER A 72 17.13 -4.34 -34.57
N ARG A 73 16.15 -3.67 -35.20
CA ARG A 73 15.95 -3.66 -36.65
C ARG A 73 16.59 -2.43 -37.27
#